data_AF-A0A1E3HZS4-F1
#
_entry.id   AF-A0A1E3HZS4-F1
#
_cell.length_a   1.000
_cell.length_b   1.000
_cell.length_c   1.000
_cell.angle_alpha   90.00
_cell.angle_beta   90.00
_cell.angle_gamma   90.00
#
_symmetry.space_group_name_H-M   'P 1'
#
loop_
_entity.id
_entity.type
_entity.pdbx_description
1 polymer ?
#
loop_
_entity_poly.entity_id
_entity_poly.type
_entity_poly.pdbx_seq_one_letter_code
_entity_poly.pdbx_strand_id
1 'polypeptide(L)'
;MSPALVFRSGALITALGITAGAFGSHGLQNAQPPLTPRQISSFGVASNYLIYNGLALLAISFHPGFLAGAGTRRYKVAAGMIAGGAVVFSGSIFALVLGRKWEGVKVLGPVTPLGGLAMIAGYIALAFLALYPPELDTPAEGSAPDERTALLQGEATQEHNGVAV
;
A
#
# COMPACT_ATOMS: atom_id res chain seq x y z
N MET A 1 -1.83 8.12 0.07
CA MET A 1 -2.47 7.57 -1.14
C MET A 1 -3.98 7.59 -0.95
N SER A 2 -4.78 8.07 -1.90
CA SER A 2 -6.24 7.87 -1.87
C SER A 2 -6.59 6.46 -2.36
N PRO A 3 -7.78 5.91 -2.04
CA PRO A 3 -8.22 4.62 -2.60
C PRO A 3 -8.18 4.60 -4.14
N ALA A 4 -8.60 5.70 -4.78
CA ALA A 4 -8.52 5.86 -6.23
C ALA A 4 -7.09 5.79 -6.78
N LEU A 5 -6.10 6.36 -6.05
CA LEU A 5 -4.70 6.24 -6.45
C LEU A 5 -4.21 4.80 -6.34
N VAL A 6 -4.56 4.09 -5.26
CA VAL A 6 -4.19 2.67 -5.08
C VAL A 6 -4.81 1.80 -6.17
N PHE A 7 -6.08 2.04 -6.52
CA PHE A 7 -6.74 1.35 -7.63
C PHE A 7 -6.00 1.57 -8.96
N ARG A 8 -5.69 2.83 -9.31
CA ARG A 8 -4.96 3.17 -10.54
C ARG A 8 -3.58 2.53 -10.56
N SER A 9 -2.85 2.57 -9.44
CA SER A 9 -1.56 1.92 -9.31
C SER A 9 -1.68 0.41 -9.52
N GLY A 10 -2.67 -0.25 -8.91
CA GLY A 10 -2.92 -1.68 -9.09
C GLY A 10 -3.18 -2.04 -10.55
N ALA A 11 -4.07 -1.31 -11.22
CA ALA A 11 -4.39 -1.53 -12.63
C ALA A 11 -3.15 -1.37 -13.55
N LEU A 12 -2.37 -0.30 -13.36
CA LEU A 12 -1.17 -0.04 -14.16
C LEU A 12 -0.07 -1.07 -13.91
N ILE A 13 0.15 -1.45 -12.65
CA ILE A 13 1.14 -2.45 -12.26
C ILE A 13 0.76 -3.82 -12.83
N THR A 14 -0.52 -4.23 -12.74
CA THR A 14 -1.00 -5.48 -13.34
C THR A 14 -0.86 -5.48 -14.85
N ALA A 15 -1.25 -4.38 -15.52
CA ALA A 15 -1.10 -4.25 -16.97
C ALA A 15 0.37 -4.38 -17.40
N LEU A 16 1.28 -3.69 -16.70
CA LEU A 16 2.72 -3.78 -16.95
C LEU A 16 3.23 -5.21 -16.74
N GLY A 17 2.77 -5.90 -15.70
CA GLY A 17 3.08 -7.30 -15.45
C GLY A 17 2.65 -8.20 -16.61
N ILE A 18 1.41 -8.07 -17.09
CA ILE A 18 0.91 -8.85 -18.24
C ILE A 18 1.74 -8.57 -19.50
N THR A 19 2.00 -7.30 -19.82
CA THR A 19 2.82 -6.91 -20.97
C THR A 19 4.23 -7.49 -20.88
N ALA A 20 4.86 -7.39 -19.70
CA ALA A 20 6.18 -7.98 -19.47
C ALA A 20 6.12 -9.50 -19.60
N GLY A 21 5.13 -10.18 -19.02
CA GLY A 21 4.96 -11.62 -19.12
C GLY A 21 4.87 -12.11 -20.57
N ALA A 22 4.02 -11.46 -21.38
CA ALA A 22 3.90 -11.76 -22.80
C ALA A 22 5.20 -11.49 -23.57
N PHE A 23 5.88 -10.38 -23.28
CA PHE A 23 7.19 -10.08 -23.86
C PHE A 23 8.25 -11.11 -23.47
N GLY A 24 8.24 -11.59 -22.22
CA GLY A 24 9.15 -12.60 -21.72
C GLY A 24 8.93 -13.97 -22.35
N SER A 25 7.67 -14.40 -22.49
CA SER A 25 7.34 -15.71 -23.06
C SER A 25 7.51 -15.77 -24.58
N HIS A 26 7.35 -14.65 -25.30
CA HIS A 26 7.42 -14.65 -26.77
C HIS A 26 8.65 -13.90 -27.31
N GLY A 27 8.92 -12.70 -26.80
CA GLY A 27 9.97 -11.82 -27.33
C GLY A 27 11.39 -12.23 -26.90
N LEU A 28 11.56 -12.60 -25.64
CA LEU A 28 12.90 -12.89 -25.09
C LEU A 28 13.51 -14.22 -25.56
N GLN A 29 12.72 -15.16 -26.07
CA GLN A 29 13.23 -16.44 -26.56
C GLN A 29 14.23 -16.27 -27.72
N ASN A 30 14.02 -15.27 -28.57
CA ASN A 30 14.86 -14.99 -29.74
C ASN A 30 15.88 -13.87 -29.50
N ALA A 31 16.09 -13.46 -28.24
CA ALA A 31 17.00 -12.36 -27.91
C ALA A 31 18.44 -12.64 -28.37
N GLN A 32 19.15 -11.59 -28.81
CA GLN A 32 20.55 -11.69 -29.24
C GLN A 32 21.47 -10.77 -28.39
N PRO A 33 22.48 -11.33 -27.68
CA PRO A 33 22.81 -12.76 -27.58
C PRO A 33 21.71 -13.56 -26.84
N PRO A 34 21.64 -14.88 -27.01
CA PRO A 34 20.64 -15.71 -26.33
C PRO A 34 20.62 -15.50 -24.82
N LEU A 35 19.42 -15.56 -24.24
CA LEU A 35 19.24 -15.59 -22.79
C LEU A 35 19.34 -17.02 -22.28
N THR A 36 19.92 -17.19 -21.10
CA THR A 36 19.89 -18.50 -20.42
C THR A 36 18.45 -18.80 -19.97
N PRO A 37 18.07 -20.10 -19.85
CA PRO A 37 16.75 -20.47 -19.33
C PRO A 37 16.44 -19.84 -17.96
N ARG A 38 17.46 -19.71 -17.10
CA ARG A 38 17.34 -19.06 -15.78
C ARG A 38 16.97 -17.57 -15.89
N GLN A 39 17.51 -16.85 -16.86
CA GLN A 39 17.20 -15.42 -17.06
C GLN A 39 15.77 -15.22 -17.58
N ILE A 40 15.33 -16.06 -18.53
CA ILE A 40 13.95 -16.03 -19.04
C ILE A 40 12.98 -16.36 -17.90
N SER A 41 13.29 -17.41 -17.11
CA SER A 41 12.49 -17.78 -15.94
C SER A 41 12.43 -16.65 -14.90
N SER A 42 13.56 -16.00 -14.59
CA SER A 42 13.60 -14.87 -13.66
C SER A 42 12.76 -13.69 -14.15
N PHE A 43 12.80 -13.39 -15.44
CA PHE A 43 11.94 -12.37 -16.05
C PHE A 43 10.45 -12.70 -15.89
N GLY A 44 10.07 -13.96 -16.10
CA GLY A 44 8.71 -14.46 -15.83
C GLY A 44 8.30 -14.31 -14.37
N VAL A 45 9.19 -14.62 -13.42
CA VAL A 45 8.95 -14.41 -11.98
C VAL A 45 8.68 -12.93 -11.69
N ALA A 46 9.51 -12.01 -12.19
CA ALA A 46 9.31 -10.58 -12.01
C ALA A 46 7.97 -10.07 -12.57
N SER A 47 7.57 -10.57 -13.75
CA SER A 47 6.24 -10.33 -14.31
C SER A 47 5.12 -10.77 -13.37
N ASN A 48 5.18 -12.01 -12.88
CA ASN A 48 4.17 -12.55 -11.98
C ASN A 48 4.05 -11.75 -10.68
N TYR A 49 5.18 -11.28 -10.13
CA TYR A 49 5.17 -10.41 -8.95
C TYR A 49 4.46 -9.08 -9.21
N LEU A 50 4.60 -8.45 -10.40
CA LEU A 50 3.79 -7.27 -10.74
C LEU A 50 2.31 -7.64 -10.83
N ILE A 51 1.95 -8.73 -11.52
CA ILE A 51 0.55 -9.15 -11.68
C ILE A 51 -0.12 -9.36 -10.33
N TYR A 52 0.46 -10.22 -9.48
CA TYR A 52 -0.14 -10.58 -8.19
C TYR A 52 -0.26 -9.38 -7.25
N ASN A 53 0.79 -8.55 -7.15
CA ASN A 53 0.75 -7.39 -6.27
C ASN A 53 -0.15 -6.28 -6.83
N GLY A 54 -0.23 -6.11 -8.16
CA GLY A 54 -1.18 -5.20 -8.77
C GLY A 54 -2.64 -5.60 -8.53
N LEU A 55 -2.95 -6.90 -8.64
CA LEU A 55 -4.28 -7.44 -8.31
C LEU A 55 -4.58 -7.29 -6.82
N ALA A 56 -3.59 -7.49 -5.94
CA ALA A 56 -3.75 -7.24 -4.52
C ALA A 56 -4.04 -5.76 -4.21
N LEU A 57 -3.38 -4.81 -4.88
CA LEU A 57 -3.68 -3.37 -4.73
C LEU A 57 -5.11 -3.04 -5.18
N LEU A 58 -5.60 -3.65 -6.26
CA LEU A 58 -7.01 -3.52 -6.66
C LEU A 58 -7.92 -4.03 -5.55
N ALA A 59 -7.66 -5.21 -4.98
CA ALA A 59 -8.44 -5.76 -3.87
C ALA A 59 -8.40 -4.86 -2.62
N ILE A 60 -7.22 -4.37 -2.23
CA ILE A 60 -7.04 -3.46 -1.09
C ILE A 60 -7.85 -2.17 -1.29
N SER A 61 -7.89 -1.63 -2.50
CA SER A 61 -8.59 -0.37 -2.80
C SER A 61 -10.10 -0.43 -2.57
N PHE A 62 -10.68 -1.64 -2.60
CA PHE A 62 -12.10 -1.88 -2.33
C PHE A 62 -12.39 -2.30 -0.87
N HIS A 63 -11.37 -2.43 -0.02
CA HIS A 63 -11.58 -2.89 1.35
C HIS A 63 -12.41 -1.86 2.14
N PRO A 64 -13.51 -2.25 2.83
CA PRO A 64 -14.39 -1.33 3.54
C PRO A 64 -13.67 -0.47 4.57
N GLY A 65 -12.73 -1.04 5.33
CA GLY A 65 -11.89 -0.29 6.27
C GLY A 65 -11.01 0.77 5.62
N PHE A 66 -10.62 0.61 4.35
CA PHE A 66 -9.87 1.64 3.64
C PHE A 66 -10.80 2.76 3.13
N LEU A 67 -12.02 2.41 2.71
CA LEU A 67 -13.02 3.36 2.22
C LEU A 67 -13.67 4.18 3.34
N ALA A 68 -13.89 3.58 4.52
CA ALA A 68 -14.61 4.19 5.64
C ALA A 68 -13.82 5.27 6.43
N GLY A 69 -12.58 5.58 6.05
CA GLY A 69 -11.80 6.65 6.70
C GLY A 69 -11.17 6.26 8.06
N ALA A 70 -11.59 5.16 8.68
CA ALA A 70 -11.02 4.65 9.92
C ALA A 70 -9.82 3.73 9.64
N GLY A 71 -8.65 3.95 10.27
CA GLY A 71 -7.44 3.17 10.00
C GLY A 71 -6.77 3.41 8.62
N THR A 72 -7.23 4.42 7.86
CA THR A 72 -6.79 4.69 6.48
C THR A 72 -5.28 4.91 6.35
N ARG A 73 -4.62 5.46 7.38
CA ARG A 73 -3.16 5.67 7.35
C ARG A 73 -2.40 4.35 7.25
N ARG A 74 -2.85 3.30 7.95
CA ARG A 74 -2.19 1.99 7.97
C ARG A 74 -2.37 1.27 6.62
N TYR A 75 -3.57 1.27 6.06
CA TYR A 75 -3.82 0.77 4.69
C TYR A 75 -2.97 1.49 3.63
N LYS A 76 -2.84 2.82 3.73
CA LYS A 76 -2.00 3.62 2.81
C LYS A 76 -0.54 3.20 2.86
N VAL A 77 0.01 2.99 4.06
CA VAL A 77 1.40 2.57 4.23
C VAL A 77 1.59 1.17 3.66
N ALA A 78 0.72 0.22 4.02
CA ALA A 78 0.80 -1.15 3.53
C ALA A 78 0.69 -1.23 2.00
N ALA A 79 -0.29 -0.54 1.40
CA ALA A 79 -0.43 -0.46 -0.06
C ALA A 79 0.79 0.18 -0.73
N GLY A 80 1.36 1.23 -0.13
CA GLY A 80 2.59 1.86 -0.61
C GLY A 80 3.79 0.91 -0.58
N MET A 81 3.95 0.14 0.49
CA MET A 81 5.01 -0.86 0.63
C MET A 81 4.87 -2.00 -0.39
N ILE A 82 3.65 -2.48 -0.62
CA ILE A 82 3.37 -3.50 -1.63
C ILE A 82 3.65 -2.96 -3.04
N ALA A 83 3.13 -1.78 -3.39
CA ALA A 83 3.33 -1.17 -4.69
C ALA A 83 4.81 -0.87 -4.97
N GLY A 84 5.47 -0.17 -4.04
CA GLY A 84 6.88 0.18 -4.15
C GLY A 84 7.77 -1.07 -4.16
N GLY A 85 7.50 -2.03 -3.27
CA GLY A 85 8.23 -3.29 -3.20
C GLY A 85 8.13 -4.11 -4.47
N ALA A 86 6.94 -4.20 -5.07
CA ALA A 86 6.73 -4.91 -6.34
C ALA A 86 7.48 -4.24 -7.50
N VAL A 87 7.41 -2.91 -7.60
CA VAL A 87 8.14 -2.16 -8.63
C VAL A 87 9.65 -2.31 -8.47
N VAL A 88 10.17 -2.22 -7.25
CA VAL A 88 11.60 -2.38 -6.97
C VAL A 88 12.04 -3.82 -7.24
N PHE A 89 11.34 -4.82 -6.72
CA PHE A 89 11.67 -6.24 -6.91
C PHE A 89 11.68 -6.61 -8.39
N SER A 90 10.57 -6.38 -9.09
CA SER A 90 10.41 -6.78 -10.48
C SER A 90 11.25 -5.92 -11.43
N GLY A 91 11.30 -4.61 -11.20
CA GLY A 91 12.12 -3.68 -11.97
C GLY A 91 13.61 -4.01 -11.90
N SER A 92 14.12 -4.41 -10.73
CA SER A 92 15.51 -4.84 -10.56
C SER A 92 15.83 -6.07 -11.43
N ILE A 93 14.96 -7.07 -11.42
CA ILE A 93 15.14 -8.29 -12.22
C ILE A 93 15.03 -7.96 -13.72
N PHE A 94 14.06 -7.16 -14.14
CA PHE A 94 13.97 -6.72 -15.53
C PHE A 94 15.24 -5.98 -15.97
N ALA A 95 15.76 -5.07 -15.16
CA ALA A 95 17.00 -4.37 -15.43
C ALA A 95 18.21 -5.32 -15.52
N LEU A 96 18.30 -6.31 -14.63
CA LEU A 96 19.37 -7.33 -14.67
C LEU A 96 19.31 -8.19 -15.93
N VAL A 97 18.11 -8.56 -16.39
CA VAL A 97 17.92 -9.40 -17.58
C VAL A 97 18.14 -8.61 -18.87
N LEU A 98 17.52 -7.44 -19.01
CA LEU A 98 17.59 -6.62 -20.22
C LEU A 98 18.90 -5.85 -20.33
N GLY A 99 19.40 -5.34 -19.20
CA GLY A 99 20.61 -4.53 -19.10
C GLY A 99 21.91 -5.33 -18.92
N ARG A 100 21.90 -6.67 -19.03
CA ARG A 100 23.06 -7.54 -18.81
C ARG A 100 24.37 -7.19 -19.54
N LYS A 101 24.31 -6.39 -20.62
CA LYS A 101 25.49 -5.87 -21.33
C LYS A 101 26.16 -4.68 -20.63
N TRP A 102 25.50 -4.11 -19.62
CA TRP A 102 25.89 -2.90 -18.92
C TRP A 102 26.50 -3.30 -17.58
N GLU A 103 27.78 -3.01 -17.35
CA GLU A 103 28.48 -3.51 -16.15
C GLU A 103 27.83 -3.06 -14.83
N GLY A 104 27.23 -1.86 -14.81
CA GLY A 104 26.57 -1.29 -13.64
C GLY A 104 25.30 -2.01 -13.16
N VAL A 105 24.62 -2.80 -14.01
CA VAL A 105 23.35 -3.43 -13.57
C VAL A 105 23.55 -4.53 -12.55
N LYS A 106 24.76 -5.10 -12.43
CA LYS A 106 25.07 -6.14 -11.43
C LYS A 106 24.86 -5.67 -9.99
N VAL A 107 24.99 -4.36 -9.74
CA VAL A 107 24.75 -3.72 -8.44
C VAL A 107 23.27 -3.76 -8.04
N LEU A 108 22.36 -4.02 -8.98
CA LEU A 108 20.92 -4.16 -8.71
C LEU A 108 20.56 -5.53 -8.11
N GLY A 109 21.48 -6.50 -8.08
CA GLY A 109 21.26 -7.81 -7.48
C GLY A 109 20.75 -7.71 -6.02
N PRO A 110 21.48 -7.03 -5.13
CA PRO A 110 21.07 -6.79 -3.74
C PRO A 110 19.81 -5.93 -3.57
N VAL A 111 19.38 -5.18 -4.59
CA VAL A 111 18.15 -4.36 -4.52
C VAL A 111 16.89 -5.22 -4.60
N THR A 112 16.96 -6.34 -5.30
CA THR A 112 15.84 -7.28 -5.45
C THR A 112 15.28 -7.76 -4.09
N PRO A 113 16.08 -8.32 -3.16
CA PRO A 113 15.56 -8.77 -1.86
C PRO A 113 14.98 -7.64 -1.00
N LEU A 114 15.44 -6.39 -1.15
CA LEU A 114 14.87 -5.24 -0.45
C LEU A 114 13.43 -4.97 -0.90
N GLY A 115 13.15 -5.06 -2.21
CA GLY A 115 11.79 -4.99 -2.74
C GLY A 115 10.89 -6.12 -2.21
N GLY A 116 11.43 -7.34 -2.14
CA GLY A 116 10.77 -8.50 -1.54
C GLY A 116 10.38 -8.27 -0.08
N LEU A 117 11.32 -7.78 0.72
CA LEU A 117 11.11 -7.48 2.14
C LEU A 117 10.06 -6.39 2.35
N ALA A 118 10.05 -5.36 1.50
CA ALA A 118 9.03 -4.31 1.53
C ALA A 118 7.62 -4.87 1.26
N MET A 119 7.46 -5.75 0.26
CA MET A 119 6.18 -6.42 0.01
C MET A 119 5.73 -7.25 1.21
N ILE A 120 6.63 -8.08 1.77
CA ILE A 120 6.34 -8.93 2.94
C ILE A 120 5.86 -8.06 4.11
N ALA A 121 6.59 -6.99 4.43
CA ALA A 121 6.21 -6.09 5.52
C ALA A 121 4.86 -5.39 5.25
N GLY A 122 4.54 -5.04 4.00
CA GLY A 122 3.24 -4.51 3.61
C GLY A 122 2.10 -5.50 3.84
N TYR A 123 2.25 -6.76 3.46
CA TYR A 123 1.25 -7.80 3.71
C TYR A 123 1.08 -8.13 5.19
N ILE A 124 2.19 -8.19 5.94
CA ILE A 124 2.18 -8.36 7.39
C ILE A 124 1.37 -7.22 8.04
N ALA A 125 1.61 -5.97 7.62
CA ALA A 125 0.86 -4.82 8.12
C ALA A 125 -0.65 -4.94 7.84
N LEU A 126 -1.07 -5.47 6.68
CA LEU A 126 -2.49 -5.72 6.40
C LEU A 126 -3.07 -6.80 7.31
N ALA A 127 -2.35 -7.89 7.55
CA ALA A 127 -2.80 -8.99 8.38
C ALA A 127 -3.10 -8.54 9.83
N PHE A 128 -2.22 -7.71 10.40
CA PHE A 128 -2.41 -7.19 11.76
C PHE A 128 -3.39 -6.01 11.84
N LEU A 129 -3.67 -5.33 10.73
CA LEU A 129 -4.68 -4.26 10.68
C LEU A 129 -6.10 -4.82 10.81
N ALA A 130 -6.36 -6.01 10.26
CA ALA A 130 -7.66 -6.67 10.38
C ALA A 130 -8.00 -7.11 11.82
N LEU A 131 -7.01 -7.18 12.71
CA LEU A 131 -7.16 -7.64 14.09
C LEU A 131 -7.43 -6.50 15.11
N TYR A 132 -7.22 -5.24 14.72
CA TYR A 132 -7.45 -4.08 15.58
C TYR A 132 -8.46 -3.12 14.92
N PRO A 133 -9.77 -3.27 15.18
CA PRO A 133 -10.74 -2.30 14.74
C PRO A 133 -10.41 -0.92 15.32
N PRO A 134 -10.63 0.16 14.56
CA PRO A 134 -10.30 1.53 14.95
C PRO A 134 -11.13 2.08 16.12
N GLU A 135 -12.02 1.28 16.73
CA GLU A 135 -12.82 1.64 17.92
C GLU A 135 -12.00 2.10 19.14
N LEU A 136 -10.67 1.87 19.17
CA LEU A 136 -9.80 2.27 20.29
C LEU A 136 -9.22 3.69 20.16
N ASP A 137 -9.48 4.41 19.06
CA ASP A 137 -9.15 5.83 18.91
C ASP A 137 -10.37 6.73 19.25
N THR A 138 -11.32 6.23 20.03
CA THR A 138 -12.35 7.08 20.64
C THR A 138 -11.65 8.09 21.56
N PRO A 139 -11.82 9.41 21.37
CA PRO A 139 -11.43 10.37 22.39
C PRO A 139 -12.12 9.96 23.67
N ALA A 140 -11.37 9.86 24.78
CA ALA A 140 -11.91 9.54 26.09
C ALA A 140 -13.23 10.28 26.29
N GLU A 141 -14.28 9.52 26.58
CA GLU A 141 -15.60 9.99 26.97
C GLU A 141 -15.45 10.96 28.15
N GLY A 142 -15.32 12.25 27.83
CA GLY A 142 -14.94 13.28 28.82
C GLY A 142 -14.98 14.70 28.28
N SER A 143 -15.51 14.93 27.07
CA SER A 143 -15.70 16.26 26.48
C SER A 143 -17.16 16.68 26.35
N ALA A 144 -18.10 15.91 26.90
CA ALA A 144 -19.41 16.46 27.22
C ALA A 144 -19.22 17.46 28.37
N PRO A 145 -19.68 18.72 28.25
CA PRO A 145 -19.63 19.64 29.39
C PRO A 145 -20.37 18.98 30.55
N ASP A 146 -19.63 18.75 31.65
CA ASP A 146 -20.15 18.20 32.90
C ASP A 146 -21.49 18.89 33.20
N GLU A 147 -22.57 18.12 33.41
CA GLU A 147 -23.89 18.66 33.74
C GLU A 147 -23.81 19.64 34.93
N ARG A 148 -22.80 19.49 35.82
CA ARG A 148 -22.50 20.49 36.85
C ARG A 148 -22.18 21.87 36.29
N THR A 149 -21.46 21.96 35.17
CA THR A 149 -21.14 23.24 34.51
C THR A 149 -22.39 23.89 33.92
N ALA A 150 -23.31 23.09 33.37
CA ALA A 150 -24.58 23.57 32.85
C ALA A 150 -25.54 24.02 33.98
N LEU A 151 -25.55 23.30 35.10
CA LEU A 151 -26.34 23.66 36.29
C LEU A 151 -25.80 24.95 36.94
N LEU A 152 -24.48 25.09 37.09
CA LEU A 152 -23.86 26.29 37.65
C LEU A 152 -24.10 27.53 36.77
N GLN A 153 -24.15 27.37 35.43
CA GLN A 153 -24.49 28.47 34.52
C GLN A 153 -25.99 28.82 34.53
N GLY A 154 -26.86 27.82 34.74
CA GLY A 154 -28.30 28.03 34.93
C GLY A 154 -28.62 28.77 36.25
N GLU A 155 -27.95 28.40 37.34
CA GLU A 155 -28.10 29.04 38.65
C GLU A 155 -27.55 30.48 38.66
N ALA A 156 -26.39 30.73 38.03
CA ALA A 156 -25.81 32.07 37.92
C ALA A 156 -26.69 33.06 37.13
N THR A 157 -27.53 32.55 36.21
CA THR A 157 -28.45 33.39 35.41
C THR A 157 -29.73 33.74 36.19
N GLN A 158 -30.10 32.93 37.20
CA GLN A 158 -31.27 33.18 38.05
C GLN A 158 -31.00 34.22 39.15
N GLU A 159 -29.80 34.24 39.74
CA GLU A 159 -29.47 35.24 40.76
C GLU A 159 -29.45 36.68 40.22
N HIS A 160 -29.08 36.88 38.95
CA HIS A 160 -28.97 38.23 38.39
C HIS A 160 -30.34 38.88 38.08
N ASN A 161 -31.41 38.10 37.93
CA ASN A 161 -32.77 38.60 37.63
C ASN A 161 -33.66 38.80 38.87
N GLY A 162 -33.14 38.56 40.08
CA GLY A 162 -33.90 38.63 41.33
C GLY A 162 -33.87 39.98 42.07
N VAL A 163 -33.13 40.99 41.58
CA VAL A 163 -32.97 42.29 42.26
C VAL A 163 -33.48 43.42 41.37
N ALA A 164 -34.80 43.48 41.20
CA ALA A 164 -35.49 44.62 40.62
C ALA A 164 -36.91 44.75 41.19
N VAL A 165 -37.03 45.11 42.46
CA VAL A 165 -38.19 45.80 43.06
C VAL A 165 -37.69 46.75 44.14
#